data_AF-A0A812YEH9-F1
#
_entry.id   AF-A0A812YEH9-F1
#
_cell.length_a   1.000
_cell.length_b   1.000
_cell.length_c   1.000
_cell.angle_alpha   90.00
_cell.angle_beta   90.00
_cell.angle_gamma   90.00
#
_symmetry.space_group_name_H-M   'P 1'
#
loop_
_entity.id
_entity.type
_entity.pdbx_description
1 polymer ?
#
loop_
_entity_poly.entity_id
_entity_poly.type
_entity_poly.pdbx_seq_one_letter_code
_entity_poly.pdbx_strand_id
1 'polypeptide(L)'
;MFRGLLESQLRQEFPKLVQDPKVKAIVVTGSGSMFSGGAEITEFAMMVAMGEAEMRKNNPVAALSEMMDTIDASPKTVVAALNGPALGGGCEVSLACHYRVAAPKASVGFPEVNLGLLPGAQGTQRLPRVAALPVALPMILQGRPMNAEAAKKNGIIDVVAKGDAAEFALTHPPAPISKREVPKTNRFMVAAGGLEQALNTAFNAQPLMVAPGGIIKCFEAACSGKSFREGVAVEMEEFTHLFLAERMAQKVPGVNEKPAPLKKIGILGAGLMGGGIAMCFVQKGVPVVLKDAKQEWLDDGMKKIQGLWGGQAKRGRLSQDKYKQYMSLLKPTLDYADFKDVDMVIEAVPEIMDLKKEVFLDIERNTKPDALICTNTSGLNID
;
A
#
# COMPACT_ATOMS: atom_id res chain seq x y z
N MET A 1 9.43 11.30 -7.87
CA MET A 1 9.51 9.82 -7.73
C MET A 1 10.78 9.51 -6.94
N PHE A 2 10.73 8.77 -5.81
CA PHE A 2 11.96 8.35 -5.14
C PHE A 2 12.64 7.31 -6.03
N ARG A 3 13.63 7.73 -6.78
CA ARG A 3 14.79 6.86 -6.98
C ARG A 3 15.71 7.20 -5.82
N GLY A 4 16.49 6.26 -5.29
CA GLY A 4 17.59 6.55 -4.33
C GLY A 4 18.52 7.72 -4.73
N LEU A 5 18.41 8.25 -5.95
CA LEU A 5 18.88 9.57 -6.37
C LEU A 5 18.42 10.76 -5.49
N LEU A 6 17.16 10.84 -5.05
CA LEU A 6 16.70 11.98 -4.21
C LEU A 6 17.34 11.94 -2.83
N GLU A 7 17.30 10.77 -2.18
CA GLU A 7 17.94 10.57 -0.88
C GLU A 7 19.45 10.82 -0.96
N SER A 8 20.12 10.27 -1.97
CA SER A 8 21.56 10.50 -2.17
C SER A 8 21.90 11.95 -2.50
N GLN A 9 21.11 12.64 -3.34
CA GLN A 9 21.29 14.06 -3.65
C GLN A 9 21.07 14.94 -2.42
N LEU A 10 20.00 14.70 -1.65
CA LEU A 10 19.77 15.43 -0.41
C LEU A 10 20.89 15.17 0.59
N ARG A 11 21.30 13.91 0.80
CA ARG A 11 22.43 13.55 1.67
C ARG A 11 23.74 14.24 1.26
N GLN A 12 24.00 14.42 -0.04
CA GLN A 12 25.24 15.03 -0.54
C GLN A 12 25.21 16.56 -0.54
N GLU A 13 24.10 17.17 -0.96
CA GLU A 13 24.01 18.61 -1.18
C GLU A 13 23.51 19.37 0.04
N PHE A 14 22.62 18.78 0.85
CA PHE A 14 22.04 19.45 2.01
C PHE A 14 23.09 19.90 3.03
N PRO A 15 24.11 19.07 3.41
CA PRO A 15 25.17 19.53 4.31
C PRO A 15 25.95 20.73 3.77
N LYS A 16 26.20 20.79 2.46
CA LYS A 16 26.89 21.93 1.81
C LYS A 16 26.06 23.20 1.92
N LEU A 17 24.75 23.11 1.65
CA LEU A 17 23.82 24.22 1.79
C LEU A 17 23.71 24.70 3.24
N VAL A 18 23.76 23.79 4.22
CA VAL A 18 23.77 24.15 5.65
C VAL A 18 25.06 24.87 6.04
N GLN A 19 26.21 24.47 5.50
CA GLN A 19 27.50 25.09 5.83
C GLN A 19 27.75 26.43 5.14
N ASP A 20 27.14 26.69 3.97
CA ASP A 20 27.37 27.94 3.23
C ASP A 20 26.79 29.17 3.94
N PRO A 21 27.60 30.12 4.46
CA PRO A 21 27.11 31.29 5.19
C PRO A 21 26.24 32.24 4.34
N LYS A 22 26.28 32.14 3.01
CA LYS A 22 25.42 32.94 2.10
C LYS A 22 23.99 32.40 2.04
N VAL A 23 23.80 31.11 2.30
CA VAL A 23 22.48 30.47 2.31
C VAL A 23 21.78 30.78 3.63
N LYS A 24 20.62 31.44 3.56
CA LYS A 24 19.80 31.83 4.73
C LYS A 24 18.63 30.90 4.99
N ALA A 25 18.11 30.27 3.94
CA ALA A 25 17.01 29.30 3.99
C ALA A 25 17.17 28.32 2.83
N ILE A 26 16.57 27.14 2.95
CA ILE A 26 16.61 26.08 1.96
C ILE A 26 15.16 25.77 1.55
N VAL A 27 14.87 25.79 0.25
CA VAL A 27 13.57 25.38 -0.29
C VAL A 27 13.75 24.06 -1.03
N VAL A 28 12.95 23.06 -0.66
CA VAL A 28 12.91 21.75 -1.30
C VAL A 28 11.61 21.66 -2.09
N THR A 29 11.69 21.30 -3.38
CA THR A 29 10.51 21.11 -4.24
C THR A 29 10.73 19.93 -5.19
N GLY A 30 9.65 19.40 -5.76
CA GLY A 30 9.72 18.31 -6.74
C GLY A 30 9.90 18.83 -8.17
N SER A 31 10.59 18.05 -9.00
CA SER A 31 10.59 18.28 -10.44
C SER A 31 9.33 17.69 -11.09
N GLY A 32 8.66 18.47 -11.95
CA GLY A 32 7.46 18.03 -12.68
C GLY A 32 6.15 18.25 -11.91
N SER A 33 5.25 17.27 -11.98
CA SER A 33 3.85 17.42 -11.52
C SER A 33 3.59 17.00 -10.07
N MET A 34 4.58 16.38 -9.42
CA MET A 34 4.49 15.91 -8.02
C MET A 34 5.66 16.48 -7.22
N PHE A 35 5.46 16.63 -5.90
CA PHE A 35 6.57 16.83 -4.98
C PHE A 35 7.37 15.54 -4.87
N SER A 36 6.71 14.45 -4.45
CA SER A 36 7.28 13.11 -4.46
C SER A 36 6.18 12.06 -4.26
N GLY A 37 6.30 10.92 -4.95
CA GLY A 37 5.35 9.80 -4.86
C GLY A 37 5.68 8.76 -3.81
N GLY A 38 6.79 8.92 -3.07
CA GLY A 38 7.33 7.89 -2.19
C GLY A 38 8.25 6.89 -2.91
N ALA A 39 8.71 5.88 -2.17
CA ALA A 39 9.62 4.83 -2.62
C ALA A 39 9.06 4.04 -3.80
N GLU A 40 9.92 3.70 -4.75
CA GLU A 40 9.55 2.87 -5.89
C GLU A 40 9.40 1.40 -5.49
N ILE A 41 8.44 0.70 -6.06
CA ILE A 41 8.21 -0.73 -5.77
C ILE A 41 9.46 -1.57 -6.06
N THR A 42 10.30 -1.16 -7.02
CA THR A 42 11.56 -1.82 -7.33
C THR A 42 12.60 -1.73 -6.21
N GLU A 43 12.55 -0.68 -5.37
CA GLU A 43 13.43 -0.57 -4.20
C GLU A 43 13.08 -1.64 -3.16
N PHE A 44 11.79 -2.01 -3.04
CA PHE A 44 11.39 -3.14 -2.22
C PHE A 44 11.94 -4.48 -2.73
N ALA A 45 12.08 -4.66 -4.04
CA ALA A 45 12.70 -5.88 -4.57
C ALA A 45 14.17 -6.00 -4.16
N MET A 46 14.91 -4.88 -4.08
CA MET A 46 16.28 -4.84 -3.58
C MET A 46 16.35 -5.20 -2.09
N MET A 47 15.46 -4.62 -1.27
CA MET A 47 15.34 -4.95 0.16
C MET A 47 15.07 -6.44 0.39
N VAL A 48 14.20 -7.04 -0.43
CA VAL A 48 13.92 -8.49 -0.39
C VAL A 48 15.12 -9.33 -0.80
N ALA A 49 15.97 -8.83 -1.71
CA ALA A 49 17.19 -9.52 -2.13
C ALA A 49 18.30 -9.48 -1.07
N MET A 50 18.33 -8.46 -0.21
CA MET A 50 19.27 -8.36 0.92
C MET A 50 19.06 -9.49 1.95
N GLY A 51 17.83 -9.98 2.07
CA GLY A 51 17.46 -11.01 3.05
C GLY A 51 17.24 -10.45 4.45
N GLU A 52 16.57 -11.23 5.31
CA GLU A 52 16.09 -10.79 6.62
C GLU A 52 17.22 -10.31 7.57
N ALA A 53 18.32 -11.05 7.65
CA ALA A 53 19.42 -10.72 8.54
C ALA A 53 20.08 -9.38 8.15
N GLU A 54 20.30 -9.16 6.86
CA GLU A 54 20.89 -7.92 6.36
C GLU A 54 19.91 -6.76 6.46
N MET A 55 18.62 -6.96 6.18
CA MET A 55 17.57 -5.94 6.37
C MET A 55 17.48 -5.45 7.81
N ARG A 56 17.60 -6.35 8.80
CA ARG A 56 17.62 -5.94 10.22
C ARG A 56 18.87 -5.16 10.60
N LYS A 57 20.00 -5.44 9.94
CA LYS A 57 21.29 -4.79 10.22
C LYS A 57 21.44 -3.44 9.50
N ASN A 58 21.05 -3.39 8.23
CA ASN A 58 21.25 -2.29 7.31
C ASN A 58 19.90 -1.90 6.67
N ASN A 59 18.92 -1.55 7.51
CA ASN A 59 17.59 -1.17 7.06
C ASN A 59 17.67 0.09 6.16
N PRO A 60 17.32 0.02 4.87
CA PRO A 60 17.43 1.18 3.98
C PRO A 60 16.54 2.36 4.40
N VAL A 61 15.50 2.12 5.18
CA VAL A 61 14.64 3.17 5.73
C VAL A 61 15.32 3.94 6.88
N ALA A 62 16.32 3.35 7.54
CA ALA A 62 17.15 4.05 8.52
C ALA A 62 17.91 5.20 7.86
N ALA A 63 18.40 4.99 6.64
CA ALA A 63 19.10 6.03 5.91
C ALA A 63 18.18 7.22 5.58
N LEU A 64 16.95 6.97 5.13
CA LEU A 64 15.98 8.04 4.95
C LEU A 64 15.68 8.78 6.27
N SER A 65 15.56 8.05 7.38
CA SER A 65 15.31 8.61 8.72
C SER A 65 16.45 9.53 9.20
N GLU A 66 17.70 9.12 9.04
CA GLU A 66 18.88 9.95 9.37
C GLU A 66 18.93 11.24 8.54
N MET A 67 18.56 11.17 7.26
CA MET A 67 18.48 12.34 6.40
C MET A 67 17.41 13.30 6.91
N MET A 68 16.25 12.79 7.32
CA MET A 68 15.19 13.61 7.91
C MET A 68 15.60 14.23 9.25
N ASP A 69 16.32 13.50 10.10
CA ASP A 69 16.87 14.06 11.33
C ASP A 69 17.86 15.20 11.05
N THR A 70 18.62 15.10 9.96
CA THR A 70 19.52 16.18 9.51
C THR A 70 18.75 17.41 9.03
N ILE A 71 17.63 17.21 8.33
CA ILE A 71 16.74 18.29 7.91
C ILE A 71 16.10 18.97 9.12
N ASP A 72 15.54 18.19 10.05
CA ASP A 72 14.85 18.66 11.26
C ASP A 72 15.79 19.37 12.24
N ALA A 73 17.05 18.93 12.31
CA ALA A 73 18.09 19.56 13.12
C ALA A 73 18.78 20.76 12.43
N SER A 74 18.37 21.13 11.21
CA SER A 74 19.05 22.17 10.46
C SER A 74 18.96 23.53 11.17
N PRO A 75 20.08 24.26 11.34
CA PRO A 75 20.06 25.62 11.89
C PRO A 75 19.46 26.64 10.91
N LYS A 76 19.28 26.25 9.64
CA LYS A 76 18.62 27.05 8.60
C LYS A 76 17.19 26.60 8.42
N THR A 77 16.30 27.57 8.19
CA THR A 77 14.91 27.29 7.84
C THR A 77 14.83 26.45 6.56
N VAL A 78 14.13 25.32 6.61
CA VAL A 78 13.91 24.42 5.48
C VAL A 78 12.42 24.41 5.16
N VAL A 79 12.07 24.70 3.91
CA VAL A 79 10.69 24.78 3.44
C VAL A 79 10.44 23.70 2.40
N ALA A 80 9.49 22.81 2.66
CA ALA A 80 8.93 21.93 1.65
C ALA A 80 7.91 22.71 0.81
N ALA A 81 8.27 23.05 -0.42
CA ALA A 81 7.40 23.65 -1.42
C ALA A 81 6.75 22.56 -2.28
N LEU A 82 5.53 22.16 -1.90
CA LEU A 82 4.77 21.08 -2.52
C LEU A 82 4.13 21.56 -3.83
N ASN A 83 4.82 21.38 -4.95
CA ASN A 83 4.35 21.69 -6.31
C ASN A 83 3.21 20.74 -6.79
N GLY A 84 2.99 19.63 -6.09
CA GLY A 84 1.97 18.63 -6.38
C GLY A 84 1.90 17.57 -5.26
N PRO A 85 1.37 16.36 -5.53
CA PRO A 85 1.27 15.30 -4.52
C PRO A 85 2.60 14.98 -3.83
N ALA A 86 2.54 14.82 -2.51
CA ALA A 86 3.60 14.38 -1.60
C ALA A 86 3.10 13.14 -0.84
N LEU A 87 3.42 11.96 -1.36
CA LEU A 87 2.88 10.68 -0.88
C LEU A 87 3.98 9.82 -0.25
N GLY A 88 3.62 9.08 0.79
CA GLY A 88 4.49 8.17 1.53
C GLY A 88 5.79 8.83 1.98
N GLY A 89 6.94 8.27 1.59
CA GLY A 89 8.26 8.89 1.85
C GLY A 89 8.35 10.37 1.43
N GLY A 90 7.60 10.79 0.41
CA GLY A 90 7.49 12.22 0.05
C GLY A 90 6.77 13.06 1.10
N CYS A 91 5.71 12.51 1.68
CA CYS A 91 5.02 13.11 2.83
C CYS A 91 5.96 13.13 4.05
N GLU A 92 6.71 12.07 4.32
CA GLU A 92 7.67 11.99 5.44
C GLU A 92 8.75 13.08 5.33
N VAL A 93 9.37 13.24 4.16
CA VAL A 93 10.33 14.32 3.90
C VAL A 93 9.70 15.70 4.10
N SER A 94 8.46 15.90 3.66
CA SER A 94 7.77 17.18 3.86
C SER A 94 7.51 17.48 5.34
N LEU A 95 7.25 16.45 6.15
CA LEU A 95 7.04 16.57 7.59
C LEU A 95 8.34 16.82 8.35
N ALA A 96 9.48 16.35 7.85
CA ALA A 96 10.79 16.65 8.42
C ALA A 96 11.24 18.10 8.17
N CYS A 97 10.72 18.75 7.12
CA CYS A 97 11.02 20.16 6.86
C CYS A 97 10.38 21.07 7.94
N HIS A 98 10.97 22.23 8.18
CA HIS A 98 10.46 23.19 9.17
C HIS A 98 9.13 23.79 8.76
N TYR A 99 8.90 24.03 7.46
CA TYR A 99 7.66 24.59 6.93
C TYR A 99 7.19 23.84 5.68
N ARG A 100 5.88 23.87 5.43
CA ARG A 100 5.24 23.31 4.23
C ARG A 100 4.37 24.36 3.55
N VAL A 101 4.75 24.72 2.33
CA VAL A 101 3.97 25.57 1.42
C VAL A 101 3.47 24.69 0.29
N ALA A 102 2.18 24.72 -0.02
CA ALA A 102 1.59 23.85 -1.01
C ALA A 102 0.94 24.63 -2.15
N ALA A 103 1.10 24.15 -3.38
CA ALA A 103 0.29 24.61 -4.50
C ALA A 103 -1.17 24.14 -4.31
N PRO A 104 -2.18 24.80 -4.90
CA PRO A 104 -3.58 24.43 -4.70
C PRO A 104 -3.91 22.98 -5.11
N LYS A 105 -3.19 22.46 -6.12
CA LYS A 105 -3.35 21.09 -6.63
C LYS A 105 -2.60 20.02 -5.82
N ALA A 106 -1.83 20.42 -4.80
CA ALA A 106 -1.05 19.47 -4.03
C ALA A 106 -1.93 18.64 -3.09
N SER A 107 -1.40 17.51 -2.68
CA SER A 107 -2.00 16.62 -1.69
C SER A 107 -0.90 15.95 -0.87
N VAL A 108 -1.23 15.54 0.36
CA VAL A 108 -0.34 14.83 1.27
C VAL A 108 -1.00 13.53 1.70
N GLY A 109 -0.25 12.45 1.88
CA GLY A 109 -0.86 11.14 2.15
C GLY A 109 0.11 10.01 2.42
N PHE A 110 -0.40 8.96 3.06
CA PHE A 110 0.35 7.77 3.44
C PHE A 110 -0.32 6.51 2.87
N PRO A 111 -0.08 6.18 1.60
CA PRO A 111 -0.78 5.06 0.93
C PRO A 111 -0.25 3.67 1.31
N GLU A 112 0.73 3.55 2.22
CA GLU A 112 1.46 2.32 2.57
C GLU A 112 0.57 1.17 3.00
N VAL A 113 -0.54 1.46 3.70
CA VAL A 113 -1.49 0.43 4.17
C VAL A 113 -2.09 -0.37 3.01
N ASN A 114 -2.20 0.22 1.82
CA ASN A 114 -2.68 -0.47 0.61
C ASN A 114 -1.68 -1.51 0.08
N LEU A 115 -0.45 -1.52 0.60
CA LEU A 115 0.60 -2.49 0.33
C LEU A 115 0.84 -3.43 1.50
N GLY A 116 -0.03 -3.42 2.53
CA GLY A 116 0.17 -4.18 3.77
C GLY A 116 1.27 -3.61 4.67
N LEU A 117 1.65 -2.34 4.47
CA LEU A 117 2.74 -1.68 5.20
C LEU A 117 2.25 -0.49 6.02
N LEU A 118 3.19 0.14 6.72
CA LEU A 118 3.02 1.42 7.40
C LEU A 118 4.11 2.41 6.94
N PRO A 119 3.96 3.73 7.18
CA PRO A 119 5.04 4.68 6.95
C PRO A 119 6.27 4.28 7.77
N GLY A 120 7.41 4.07 7.12
CA GLY A 120 8.58 3.48 7.77
C GLY A 120 9.63 4.49 8.22
N ALA A 121 9.53 5.73 7.78
CA ALA A 121 10.55 6.75 7.93
C ALA A 121 9.98 7.93 8.73
N GLN A 122 9.67 7.68 10.01
CA GLN A 122 9.28 8.70 10.98
C GLN A 122 7.87 9.30 10.73
N GLY A 123 7.11 8.81 9.73
CA GLY A 123 5.77 9.30 9.40
C GLY A 123 4.73 9.07 10.49
N THR A 124 4.70 7.87 11.09
CA THR A 124 3.81 7.54 12.24
C THR A 124 4.16 8.33 13.49
N GLN A 125 5.36 8.91 13.55
CA GLN A 125 5.82 9.72 14.67
C GLN A 125 5.60 11.21 14.43
N ARG A 126 5.91 11.74 13.24
CA ARG A 126 5.71 13.17 12.94
C ARG A 126 4.24 13.53 12.75
N LEU A 127 3.46 12.70 12.07
CA LEU A 127 2.06 13.03 11.76
C LEU A 127 1.20 13.31 13.02
N PRO A 128 1.18 12.47 14.07
CA PRO A 128 0.37 12.73 15.26
C PRO A 128 0.88 13.91 16.13
N ARG A 129 2.06 14.45 15.81
CA ARG A 129 2.59 15.68 16.43
C ARG A 129 2.12 16.92 15.70
N VAL A 130 1.94 16.86 14.38
CA VAL A 130 1.47 18.01 13.56
C VAL A 130 -0.05 18.06 13.39
N ALA A 131 -0.73 16.91 13.48
CA ALA A 131 -2.16 16.79 13.30
C ALA A 131 -2.81 16.02 14.45
N ALA A 132 -4.05 16.37 14.77
CA ALA A 132 -4.81 15.66 15.80
C ALA A 132 -5.09 14.20 15.39
N LEU A 133 -5.18 13.30 16.37
CA LEU A 133 -5.41 11.87 16.12
C LEU A 133 -6.63 11.53 15.25
N PRO A 134 -7.79 12.23 15.34
CA PRO A 134 -8.92 12.00 14.42
C PRO A 134 -8.61 12.27 12.95
N VAL A 135 -7.51 12.96 12.66
CA VAL A 135 -7.02 13.25 11.31
C VAL A 135 -5.89 12.28 10.95
N ALA A 136 -4.91 12.15 11.83
CA ALA A 136 -3.70 11.36 11.59
C ALA A 136 -4.00 9.86 11.41
N LEU A 137 -4.84 9.28 12.27
CA LEU A 137 -5.15 7.84 12.23
C LEU A 137 -5.86 7.44 10.94
N PRO A 138 -6.99 8.08 10.53
CA PRO A 138 -7.65 7.73 9.28
C PRO A 138 -6.76 7.95 8.05
N MET A 139 -5.89 8.97 8.07
CA MET A 139 -5.00 9.26 6.95
C MET A 139 -4.03 8.11 6.66
N ILE A 140 -3.50 7.46 7.70
CA ILE A 140 -2.61 6.29 7.57
C ILE A 140 -3.41 4.99 7.41
N LEU A 141 -4.42 4.74 8.26
CA LEU A 141 -5.20 3.49 8.24
C LEU A 141 -6.03 3.29 6.98
N GLN A 142 -6.43 4.37 6.29
CA GLN A 142 -7.21 4.28 5.05
C GLN A 142 -6.36 4.52 3.80
N GLY A 143 -5.13 5.02 3.96
CA GLY A 143 -4.21 5.33 2.87
C GLY A 143 -4.73 6.32 1.84
N ARG A 144 -5.64 7.24 2.22
CA ARG A 144 -6.23 8.23 1.31
C ARG A 144 -5.51 9.57 1.41
N PRO A 145 -5.03 10.13 0.29
CA PRO A 145 -4.44 11.46 0.30
C PRO A 145 -5.44 12.55 0.69
N MET A 146 -4.96 13.54 1.43
CA MET A 146 -5.66 14.76 1.80
C MET A 146 -5.25 15.91 0.90
N ASN A 147 -6.22 16.66 0.36
CA ASN A 147 -5.93 17.84 -0.47
C ASN A 147 -5.31 18.99 0.34
N ALA A 148 -4.69 19.95 -0.36
CA ALA A 148 -3.93 21.04 0.25
C ALA A 148 -4.72 21.86 1.29
N GLU A 149 -5.96 22.24 0.97
CA GLU A 149 -6.79 23.05 1.88
C GLU A 149 -7.21 22.29 3.14
N ALA A 150 -7.61 21.02 3.00
CA ALA A 150 -7.93 20.18 4.14
C ALA A 150 -6.68 19.92 5.01
N ALA A 151 -5.53 19.68 4.39
CA ALA A 151 -4.26 19.48 5.09
C ALA A 151 -3.82 20.76 5.83
N LYS A 152 -4.04 21.94 5.25
CA LYS A 152 -3.79 23.22 5.92
C LYS A 152 -4.69 23.42 7.14
N LYS A 153 -5.99 23.17 6.99
CA LYS A 153 -6.96 23.27 8.10
C LYS A 153 -6.58 22.39 9.29
N ASN A 154 -5.92 21.27 9.05
CA ASN A 154 -5.52 20.32 10.09
C ASN A 154 -4.05 20.44 10.53
N GLY A 155 -3.34 21.50 10.15
CA GLY A 155 -1.97 21.78 10.61
C GLY A 155 -0.86 20.97 9.92
N ILE A 156 -1.20 20.14 8.93
CA ILE A 156 -0.22 19.34 8.17
C ILE A 156 0.52 20.25 7.18
N ILE A 157 -0.17 21.21 6.56
CA ILE A 157 0.40 22.22 5.66
C ILE A 157 0.30 23.58 6.33
N ASP A 158 1.34 24.41 6.24
CA ASP A 158 1.34 25.74 6.85
C ASP A 158 0.61 26.76 5.97
N VAL A 159 0.88 26.72 4.66
CA VAL A 159 0.33 27.69 3.70
C VAL A 159 -0.06 27.00 2.39
N VAL A 160 -1.19 27.40 1.82
CA VAL A 160 -1.54 27.10 0.43
C VAL A 160 -1.30 28.36 -0.40
N ALA A 161 -0.33 28.30 -1.31
CA ALA A 161 0.01 29.40 -2.20
C ALA A 161 -1.06 29.55 -3.30
N LYS A 162 -1.29 30.78 -3.77
CA LYS A 162 -2.18 31.01 -4.92
C LYS A 162 -1.56 30.57 -6.27
N GLY A 163 -0.23 30.44 -6.31
CA GLY A 163 0.55 30.11 -7.51
C GLY A 163 1.59 29.03 -7.22
N ASP A 164 2.80 29.21 -7.77
CA ASP A 164 3.91 28.28 -7.54
C ASP A 164 4.36 28.28 -6.06
N ALA A 165 4.48 27.09 -5.48
CA ALA A 165 4.81 26.93 -4.07
C ALA A 165 6.25 27.32 -3.75
N ALA A 166 7.19 27.09 -4.67
CA ALA A 166 8.61 27.37 -4.46
C ALA A 166 8.88 28.87 -4.61
N GLU A 167 8.31 29.52 -5.63
CA GLU A 167 8.35 30.96 -5.79
C GLU A 167 7.75 31.67 -4.56
N PHE A 168 6.60 31.19 -4.08
CA PHE A 168 6.00 31.71 -2.85
C PHE A 168 6.94 31.55 -1.66
N ALA A 169 7.51 30.35 -1.45
CA ALA A 169 8.41 30.09 -0.33
C ALA A 169 9.67 30.97 -0.35
N LEU A 170 10.20 31.28 -1.54
CA LEU A 170 11.38 32.14 -1.70
C LEU A 170 11.07 33.62 -1.42
N THR A 171 9.89 34.09 -1.82
CA THR A 171 9.47 35.49 -1.68
C THR A 171 8.85 35.79 -0.31
N HIS A 172 8.38 34.75 0.39
CA HIS A 172 7.73 34.85 1.71
C HIS A 172 8.45 33.93 2.71
N PRO A 173 9.71 34.22 3.07
CA PRO A 173 10.46 33.38 3.99
C PRO A 173 9.69 33.28 5.32
N PRO A 174 9.44 32.07 5.83
CA PRO A 174 8.71 31.92 7.07
C PRO A 174 9.59 32.39 8.25
N ALA A 175 8.96 32.56 9.42
CA ALA A 175 9.67 32.96 10.62
C ALA A 175 10.85 32.01 10.93
N PRO A 176 11.93 32.51 11.57
CA PRO A 176 13.01 31.66 12.03
C PRO A 176 12.48 30.53 12.92
N ILE A 177 13.09 29.34 12.82
CA ILE A 177 12.66 28.16 13.57
C ILE A 177 12.60 28.41 15.10
N SER A 178 13.47 29.27 15.62
CA SER A 178 13.50 29.67 17.04
C SER A 178 12.21 30.34 17.54
N LYS A 179 11.35 30.81 16.63
CA LYS A 179 10.06 31.43 16.96
C LYS A 179 8.87 30.51 16.72
N ARG A 180 9.09 29.29 16.21
CA ARG A 180 8.01 28.34 15.91
C ARG A 180 7.68 27.53 17.16
N GLU A 181 6.40 27.44 17.50
CA GLU A 181 5.95 26.49 18.52
C GLU A 181 6.17 25.06 18.01
N VAL A 182 6.82 24.24 18.84
CA VAL A 182 7.04 22.83 18.53
C VAL A 182 5.71 22.09 18.64
N PRO A 183 5.21 21.46 17.56
CA PRO A 183 3.97 20.71 17.59
C PRO A 183 4.05 19.58 18.63
N LYS A 184 3.12 19.55 19.59
CA LYS A 184 3.05 18.52 20.63
C LYS A 184 2.02 17.47 20.24
N THR A 185 2.33 16.19 20.48
CA THR A 185 1.37 15.11 20.25
C THR A 185 0.08 15.35 21.04
N ASN A 186 -1.07 15.20 20.38
CA ASN A 186 -2.35 15.23 21.07
C ASN A 186 -2.57 13.90 21.82
N ARG A 187 -2.26 13.90 23.12
CA ARG A 187 -2.27 12.70 23.98
C ARG A 187 -3.66 12.29 24.49
N PHE A 188 -4.68 13.13 24.34
CA PHE A 188 -5.97 12.95 25.03
C PHE A 188 -6.80 11.77 24.51
N MET A 189 -6.81 11.49 23.20
CA MET A 189 -7.62 10.38 22.68
C MET A 189 -7.08 8.99 23.01
N VAL A 190 -5.77 8.85 23.24
CA VAL A 190 -5.18 7.55 23.56
C VAL A 190 -5.65 7.05 24.91
N ALA A 191 -5.73 7.94 25.89
CA ALA A 191 -6.27 7.63 27.21
C ALA A 191 -7.77 7.26 27.20
N ALA A 192 -8.50 7.63 26.14
CA ALA A 192 -9.94 7.40 26.01
C ALA A 192 -10.29 6.18 25.13
N GLY A 193 -9.34 5.30 24.81
CA GLY A 193 -9.58 4.09 24.00
C GLY A 193 -9.73 4.33 22.49
N GLY A 194 -9.41 5.54 22.00
CA GLY A 194 -9.58 5.89 20.58
C GLY A 194 -8.74 5.05 19.61
N LEU A 195 -7.62 4.48 20.08
CA LEU A 195 -6.77 3.60 19.28
C LEU A 195 -7.41 2.23 19.05
N GLU A 196 -8.00 1.64 20.09
CA GLU A 196 -8.72 0.37 20.00
C GLU A 196 -9.92 0.49 19.06
N GLN A 197 -10.67 1.59 19.16
CA GLN A 197 -11.78 1.86 18.24
C GLN A 197 -11.30 1.98 16.77
N ALA A 198 -10.17 2.66 16.54
CA ALA A 198 -9.59 2.79 15.21
C ALA A 198 -9.12 1.43 14.66
N LEU A 199 -8.52 0.59 15.51
CA LEU A 199 -8.12 -0.78 15.16
C LEU A 199 -9.32 -1.63 14.75
N ASN A 200 -10.37 -1.66 15.58
CA ASN A 200 -11.58 -2.43 15.32
C ASN A 200 -12.26 -1.97 14.02
N THR A 201 -12.29 -0.66 13.77
CA THR A 201 -12.83 -0.10 12.52
C THR A 201 -12.01 -0.57 11.30
N ALA A 202 -10.68 -0.58 11.41
CA ALA A 202 -9.81 -1.04 10.34
C ALA A 202 -9.97 -2.55 10.05
N PHE A 203 -10.01 -3.39 11.08
CA PHE A 203 -10.24 -4.83 10.94
C PHE A 203 -11.63 -5.18 10.41
N ASN A 204 -12.67 -4.44 10.81
CA ASN A 204 -14.00 -4.61 10.23
C ASN A 204 -14.05 -4.25 8.75
N ALA A 205 -13.25 -3.27 8.32
CA ALA A 205 -13.19 -2.85 6.92
C ALA A 205 -12.37 -3.83 6.05
N GLN A 206 -11.27 -4.36 6.59
CA GLN A 206 -10.40 -5.32 5.91
C GLN A 206 -9.98 -6.44 6.87
N PRO A 207 -10.85 -7.45 7.07
CA PRO A 207 -10.52 -8.61 7.87
C PRO A 207 -9.24 -9.26 7.33
N LEU A 208 -8.31 -9.64 8.21
CA LEU A 208 -7.00 -10.26 7.91
C LEU A 208 -5.86 -9.30 7.51
N MET A 209 -6.11 -8.01 7.27
CA MET A 209 -5.00 -7.07 7.06
C MET A 209 -4.27 -6.83 8.37
N VAL A 210 -2.98 -7.16 8.45
CA VAL A 210 -2.18 -7.07 9.70
C VAL A 210 -1.60 -5.67 9.94
N ALA A 211 -1.38 -4.88 8.89
CA ALA A 211 -0.76 -3.55 8.96
C ALA A 211 -1.44 -2.57 9.93
N PRO A 212 -2.80 -2.51 10.04
CA PRO A 212 -3.48 -1.73 11.06
C PRO A 212 -2.97 -1.97 12.49
N GLY A 213 -2.63 -3.21 12.85
CA GLY A 213 -2.08 -3.52 14.18
C GLY A 213 -0.74 -2.84 14.42
N GLY A 214 0.18 -2.92 13.45
CA GLY A 214 1.48 -2.23 13.52
C GLY A 214 1.35 -0.71 13.55
N ILE A 215 0.43 -0.14 12.75
CA ILE A 215 0.12 1.30 12.75
C ILE A 215 -0.33 1.75 14.15
N ILE A 216 -1.23 0.99 14.79
CA ILE A 216 -1.73 1.33 16.12
C ILE A 216 -0.61 1.28 17.17
N LYS A 217 0.25 0.26 17.17
CA LYS A 217 1.43 0.21 18.05
C LYS A 217 2.35 1.42 17.88
N CYS A 218 2.56 1.88 16.64
CA CYS A 218 3.37 3.06 16.36
C CYS A 218 2.73 4.34 16.92
N PHE A 219 1.40 4.46 16.82
CA PHE A 219 0.64 5.57 17.38
C PHE A 219 0.58 5.54 18.91
N GLU A 220 0.48 4.35 19.51
CA GLU A 220 0.66 4.14 20.95
C GLU A 220 2.03 4.65 21.37
N ALA A 221 3.09 4.26 20.67
CA ALA A 221 4.44 4.75 20.95
C ALA A 221 4.55 6.28 20.81
N ALA A 222 3.93 6.87 19.80
CA ALA A 222 3.94 8.33 19.59
C ALA A 222 3.24 9.12 20.70
N CYS A 223 2.27 8.49 21.39
CA CYS A 223 1.36 9.15 22.32
C CYS A 223 1.55 8.75 23.80
N SER A 224 2.15 7.60 24.08
CA SER A 224 2.29 6.99 25.43
C SER A 224 3.43 7.57 26.28
N GLY A 225 4.02 8.69 25.88
CA GLY A 225 5.09 9.36 26.63
C GLY A 225 6.51 8.91 26.29
N LYS A 226 6.69 7.94 25.38
CA LYS A 226 8.00 7.66 24.76
C LYS A 226 8.55 8.92 24.07
N SER A 227 9.87 9.02 24.05
CA SER A 227 10.57 10.04 23.25
C SER A 227 10.32 9.82 21.76
N PHE A 228 10.58 10.85 20.95
CA PHE A 228 10.47 10.74 19.50
C PHE A 228 11.33 9.60 18.95
N ARG A 229 12.58 9.47 19.41
CA ARG A 229 13.52 8.43 18.98
C ARG A 229 13.06 7.03 19.35
N GLU A 230 12.53 6.83 20.56
CA GLU A 230 11.96 5.54 20.96
C GLU A 230 10.72 5.18 20.12
N GLY A 231 9.89 6.16 19.76
CA GLY A 231 8.77 5.95 18.85
C GLY A 231 9.21 5.55 17.44
N VAL A 232 10.27 6.19 16.92
CA VAL A 232 10.87 5.86 15.62
C VAL A 232 11.46 4.45 15.63
N ALA A 233 12.05 4.01 16.75
CA ALA A 233 12.54 2.63 16.87
C ALA A 233 11.41 1.60 16.77
N VAL A 234 10.25 1.86 17.39
CA VAL A 234 9.05 1.01 17.27
C VAL A 234 8.54 0.98 15.83
N GLU A 235 8.46 2.15 15.18
CA GLU A 235 8.06 2.23 13.77
C GLU A 235 8.98 1.44 12.85
N MET A 236 10.29 1.53 13.06
CA MET A 236 11.27 0.80 12.27
C MET A 236 11.16 -0.72 12.47
N GLU A 237 10.91 -1.17 13.70
CA GLU A 237 10.70 -2.58 14.02
C GLU A 237 9.42 -3.12 13.35
N GLU A 238 8.29 -2.42 13.51
CA GLU A 238 7.01 -2.83 12.93
C GLU A 238 7.04 -2.76 11.39
N PHE A 239 7.67 -1.72 10.81
CA PHE A 239 7.88 -1.65 9.36
C PHE A 239 8.67 -2.86 8.85
N THR A 240 9.79 -3.17 9.50
CA THR A 240 10.65 -4.30 9.10
C THR A 240 9.89 -5.62 9.21
N HIS A 241 9.13 -5.82 10.29
CA HIS A 241 8.31 -7.00 10.48
C HIS A 241 7.25 -7.14 9.38
N LEU A 242 6.44 -6.11 9.15
CA LEU A 242 5.39 -6.13 8.13
C LEU A 242 5.97 -6.30 6.73
N PHE A 243 7.09 -5.63 6.43
CA PHE A 243 7.76 -5.75 5.15
C PHE A 243 8.23 -7.18 4.88
N LEU A 244 8.88 -7.81 5.86
CA LEU A 244 9.33 -9.19 5.74
C LEU A 244 8.12 -10.14 5.64
N ALA A 245 7.08 -9.95 6.44
CA ALA A 245 5.87 -10.78 6.39
C ALA A 245 5.20 -10.72 5.00
N GLU A 246 4.90 -9.52 4.50
CA GLU A 246 4.24 -9.30 3.21
C GLU A 246 5.07 -9.81 2.02
N ARG A 247 6.40 -9.67 2.09
CA ARG A 247 7.27 -10.04 0.97
C ARG A 247 7.75 -11.47 1.01
N MET A 248 8.02 -12.03 2.18
CA MET A 248 8.40 -13.44 2.33
C MET A 248 7.20 -14.35 2.11
N ALA A 249 5.96 -13.92 2.43
CA ALA A 249 4.76 -14.67 2.08
C ALA A 249 4.61 -14.93 0.57
N GLN A 250 5.28 -14.13 -0.28
CA GLN A 250 5.28 -14.32 -1.73
C GLN A 250 6.35 -15.31 -2.22
N LYS A 251 7.25 -15.78 -1.34
CA LYS A 251 8.31 -16.73 -1.68
C LYS A 251 7.98 -18.11 -1.11
N VAL A 252 8.12 -19.14 -1.94
CA VAL A 252 8.08 -20.53 -1.50
C VAL A 252 9.51 -20.96 -1.14
N PRO A 253 9.80 -21.36 0.11
CA PRO A 253 11.14 -21.81 0.49
C PRO A 253 11.63 -22.94 -0.41
N GLY A 254 12.86 -22.81 -0.93
CA GLY A 254 13.47 -23.80 -1.81
C GLY A 254 13.10 -23.71 -3.29
N VAL A 255 12.19 -22.81 -3.68
CA VAL A 255 11.79 -22.59 -5.07
C VAL A 255 12.34 -21.25 -5.55
N ASN A 256 13.24 -21.27 -6.55
CA ASN A 256 13.86 -20.08 -7.14
C ASN A 256 13.44 -19.85 -8.60
N GLU A 257 12.65 -20.77 -9.14
CA GLU A 257 12.16 -20.79 -10.50
C GLU A 257 11.06 -19.74 -10.69
N LYS A 258 11.04 -19.11 -11.87
CA LYS A 258 9.92 -18.25 -12.25
C LYS A 258 8.71 -19.13 -12.56
N PRO A 259 7.51 -18.82 -12.03
CA PRO A 259 6.29 -19.53 -12.42
C PRO A 259 6.09 -19.47 -13.93
N ALA A 260 5.66 -20.59 -14.52
CA ALA A 260 5.27 -20.63 -15.93
C ALA A 260 4.06 -19.69 -16.15
N PRO A 261 4.02 -18.92 -17.25
CA PRO A 261 2.89 -18.04 -17.52
C PRO A 261 1.64 -18.86 -17.83
N LEU A 262 0.56 -18.61 -17.09
CA LEU A 262 -0.75 -19.20 -17.33
C LEU A 262 -1.49 -18.38 -18.39
N LYS A 263 -1.86 -19.01 -19.50
CA LYS A 263 -2.61 -18.40 -20.62
C LYS A 263 -4.10 -18.62 -20.51
N LYS A 264 -4.53 -19.74 -19.92
CA LYS A 264 -5.94 -20.09 -19.75
C LYS A 264 -6.15 -21.02 -18.56
N ILE A 265 -7.19 -20.78 -17.77
CA ILE A 265 -7.47 -21.55 -16.55
C ILE A 265 -8.87 -22.12 -16.58
N GLY A 266 -9.03 -23.37 -16.12
CA GLY A 266 -10.32 -23.99 -15.85
C GLY A 266 -10.67 -23.90 -14.37
N ILE A 267 -11.94 -23.64 -14.05
CA ILE A 267 -12.47 -23.67 -12.68
C ILE A 267 -13.70 -24.55 -12.66
N LEU A 268 -13.73 -25.50 -11.73
CA LEU A 268 -14.85 -26.43 -11.54
C LEU A 268 -15.66 -26.03 -10.31
N GLY A 269 -16.91 -25.68 -10.54
CA GLY A 269 -17.83 -25.12 -9.55
C GLY A 269 -17.96 -23.60 -9.74
N ALA A 270 -19.13 -23.13 -10.15
CA ALA A 270 -19.50 -21.72 -10.28
C ALA A 270 -20.10 -21.14 -8.99
N GLY A 271 -20.06 -21.91 -7.89
CA GLY A 271 -20.47 -21.47 -6.56
C GLY A 271 -19.65 -20.30 -6.01
N LEU A 272 -19.81 -20.02 -4.70
CA LEU A 272 -19.19 -18.86 -4.06
C LEU A 272 -17.67 -18.80 -4.26
N MET A 273 -16.97 -19.91 -3.98
CA MET A 273 -15.51 -19.98 -4.06
C MET A 273 -15.04 -19.93 -5.51
N GLY A 274 -15.53 -20.81 -6.37
CA GLY A 274 -15.07 -20.85 -7.77
C GLY A 274 -15.41 -19.59 -8.56
N GLY A 275 -16.56 -18.94 -8.30
CA GLY A 275 -16.86 -17.62 -8.86
C GLY A 275 -15.89 -16.54 -8.38
N GLY A 276 -15.52 -16.54 -7.10
CA GLY A 276 -14.50 -15.63 -6.55
C GLY A 276 -13.11 -15.86 -7.15
N ILE A 277 -12.68 -17.12 -7.25
CA ILE A 277 -11.40 -17.52 -7.87
C ILE A 277 -11.38 -17.08 -9.35
N ALA A 278 -12.48 -17.28 -10.08
CA ALA A 278 -12.62 -16.84 -11.48
C ALA A 278 -12.39 -15.33 -11.62
N MET A 279 -13.01 -14.54 -10.73
CA MET A 279 -12.85 -13.09 -10.73
C MET A 279 -11.39 -12.67 -10.50
N CYS A 280 -10.67 -13.32 -9.60
CA CYS A 280 -9.27 -13.02 -9.32
C CYS A 280 -8.37 -13.16 -10.57
N PHE A 281 -8.52 -14.25 -11.33
CA PHE A 281 -7.74 -14.48 -12.53
C PHE A 281 -8.12 -13.54 -13.67
N VAL A 282 -9.41 -13.32 -13.89
CA VAL A 282 -9.91 -12.39 -14.91
C VAL A 282 -9.42 -10.96 -14.67
N GLN A 283 -9.37 -10.52 -13.41
CA GLN A 283 -8.84 -9.20 -13.05
C GLN A 283 -7.34 -9.05 -13.33
N LYS A 284 -6.61 -10.16 -13.43
CA LYS A 284 -5.21 -10.20 -13.90
C LYS A 284 -5.08 -10.39 -15.41
N GLY A 285 -6.20 -10.43 -16.14
CA GLY A 285 -6.24 -10.57 -17.59
C GLY A 285 -6.10 -12.02 -18.07
N VAL A 286 -6.26 -13.00 -17.19
CA VAL A 286 -6.18 -14.42 -17.56
C VAL A 286 -7.58 -14.94 -17.93
N PRO A 287 -7.78 -15.46 -19.16
CA PRO A 287 -9.02 -16.14 -19.55
C PRO A 287 -9.37 -17.32 -18.65
N VAL A 288 -10.64 -17.44 -18.29
CA VAL A 288 -11.17 -18.48 -17.40
C VAL A 288 -12.33 -19.23 -18.06
N VAL A 289 -12.25 -20.55 -18.07
CA VAL A 289 -13.37 -21.46 -18.35
C VAL A 289 -14.01 -21.83 -17.02
N LEU A 290 -15.25 -21.40 -16.80
CA LEU A 290 -15.98 -21.67 -15.56
C LEU A 290 -17.01 -22.76 -15.85
N LYS A 291 -16.82 -23.94 -15.27
CA LYS A 291 -17.70 -25.09 -15.49
C LYS A 291 -18.44 -25.47 -14.23
N ASP A 292 -19.72 -25.80 -14.37
CA ASP A 292 -20.54 -26.37 -13.31
C ASP A 292 -21.26 -27.64 -13.81
N ALA A 293 -21.90 -28.39 -12.92
CA ALA A 293 -22.63 -29.60 -13.24
C ALA A 293 -24.04 -29.33 -13.79
N LYS A 294 -24.64 -28.16 -13.49
CA LYS A 294 -26.00 -27.81 -13.91
C LYS A 294 -26.05 -26.37 -14.44
N GLN A 295 -26.87 -26.15 -15.46
CA GLN A 295 -27.06 -24.82 -16.05
C GLN A 295 -27.52 -23.80 -15.02
N GLU A 296 -28.45 -24.17 -14.14
CA GLU A 296 -28.96 -23.30 -13.06
C GLU A 296 -27.84 -22.79 -12.14
N TRP A 297 -26.93 -23.69 -11.71
CA TRP A 297 -25.82 -23.34 -10.82
C TRP A 297 -24.79 -22.45 -11.51
N LEU A 298 -24.52 -22.74 -12.79
CA LEU A 298 -23.66 -21.93 -13.63
C LEU A 298 -24.21 -20.53 -13.83
N ASP A 299 -25.51 -20.41 -14.14
CA ASP A 299 -26.20 -19.14 -14.34
C ASP A 299 -26.21 -18.29 -13.05
N ASP A 300 -26.47 -18.92 -11.90
CA ASP A 300 -26.43 -18.27 -10.60
C ASP A 300 -25.03 -17.74 -10.25
N GLY A 301 -23.99 -18.53 -10.52
CA GLY A 301 -22.60 -18.12 -10.38
C GLY A 301 -22.27 -16.91 -11.26
N MET A 302 -22.60 -17.00 -12.56
CA MET A 302 -22.40 -15.93 -13.53
C MET A 302 -23.14 -14.65 -13.14
N LYS A 303 -24.38 -14.76 -12.64
CA LYS A 303 -25.18 -13.63 -12.18
C LYS A 303 -24.53 -12.93 -10.98
N LYS A 304 -23.96 -13.67 -10.03
CA LYS A 304 -23.22 -13.09 -8.89
C LYS A 304 -21.99 -12.31 -9.35
N ILE A 305 -21.18 -12.89 -10.25
CA ILE A 305 -20.00 -12.23 -10.83
C ILE A 305 -20.41 -10.93 -11.55
N GLN A 306 -21.42 -11.00 -12.43
CA GLN A 306 -21.95 -9.85 -13.16
C GLN A 306 -22.48 -8.76 -12.21
N GLY A 307 -23.18 -9.16 -11.15
CA GLY A 307 -23.72 -8.24 -10.14
C GLY A 307 -22.62 -7.48 -9.38
N LEU A 308 -21.55 -8.17 -9.01
CA LEU A 308 -20.42 -7.56 -8.29
C LEU A 308 -19.69 -6.53 -9.15
N TRP A 309 -19.22 -6.90 -10.35
CA TRP A 309 -18.52 -5.95 -11.21
C TRP A 309 -19.44 -4.87 -11.77
N GLY A 310 -20.68 -5.22 -12.16
CA GLY A 310 -21.67 -4.24 -12.60
C GLY A 310 -22.01 -3.23 -11.52
N GLY A 311 -22.10 -3.67 -10.25
CA GLY A 311 -22.28 -2.79 -9.10
C GLY A 311 -21.09 -1.87 -8.83
N GLN A 312 -19.86 -2.33 -9.05
CA GLN A 312 -18.65 -1.48 -8.97
C GLN A 312 -18.60 -0.47 -10.12
N ALA A 313 -18.98 -0.88 -11.33
CA ALA A 313 -19.00 -0.01 -12.50
C ALA A 313 -20.03 1.11 -12.37
N LYS A 314 -21.24 0.79 -11.88
CA LYS A 314 -22.27 1.79 -11.56
C LYS A 314 -21.82 2.81 -10.52
N ARG A 315 -20.97 2.39 -9.56
CA ARG A 315 -20.40 3.24 -8.51
C ARG A 315 -19.11 3.96 -8.93
N GLY A 316 -18.72 3.87 -10.21
CA GLY A 316 -17.50 4.51 -10.73
C GLY A 316 -16.19 3.92 -10.21
N ARG A 317 -16.21 2.76 -9.53
CA ARG A 317 -15.02 2.06 -9.02
C ARG A 317 -14.37 1.14 -10.07
N LEU A 318 -15.07 0.87 -11.17
CA LEU A 318 -14.60 0.10 -12.33
C LEU A 318 -15.07 0.82 -13.59
N SER A 319 -14.22 0.96 -14.61
CA SER A 319 -14.67 1.55 -15.88
C SER A 319 -15.57 0.57 -16.64
N GLN A 320 -16.49 1.09 -17.44
CA GLN A 320 -17.37 0.27 -18.28
C GLN A 320 -16.57 -0.60 -19.26
N ASP A 321 -15.44 -0.10 -19.77
CA ASP A 321 -14.58 -0.86 -20.68
C ASP A 321 -13.88 -2.02 -19.98
N LYS A 322 -13.36 -1.80 -18.75
CA LYS A 322 -12.78 -2.89 -17.95
C LYS A 322 -13.84 -3.92 -17.56
N TYR A 323 -15.06 -3.49 -17.25
CA TYR A 323 -16.16 -4.43 -17.00
C TYR A 323 -16.43 -5.33 -18.21
N LYS A 324 -16.55 -4.76 -19.42
CA LYS A 324 -16.73 -5.53 -20.65
C LYS A 324 -15.54 -6.47 -20.92
N GLN A 325 -14.32 -5.99 -20.71
CA GLN A 325 -13.11 -6.79 -20.84
C GLN A 325 -13.14 -8.00 -19.89
N TYR A 326 -13.45 -7.78 -18.61
CA TYR A 326 -13.54 -8.88 -17.63
C TYR A 326 -14.60 -9.91 -18.03
N MET A 327 -15.78 -9.47 -18.44
CA MET A 327 -16.83 -10.39 -18.89
C MET A 327 -16.42 -11.19 -20.14
N SER A 328 -15.65 -10.60 -21.05
CA SER A 328 -15.16 -11.29 -22.26
C SER A 328 -14.12 -12.39 -21.98
N LEU A 329 -13.48 -12.35 -20.82
CA LEU A 329 -12.49 -13.35 -20.39
C LEU A 329 -13.12 -14.57 -19.71
N LEU A 330 -14.43 -14.55 -19.44
CA LEU A 330 -15.16 -15.67 -18.83
C LEU A 330 -15.89 -16.49 -19.90
N LYS A 331 -15.61 -17.79 -19.94
CA LYS A 331 -16.37 -18.77 -20.73
C LYS A 331 -17.14 -19.71 -19.79
N PRO A 332 -18.44 -19.46 -19.55
CA PRO A 332 -19.28 -20.41 -18.81
C PRO A 332 -19.54 -21.65 -19.68
N THR A 333 -19.48 -22.84 -19.10
CA THR A 333 -19.72 -24.09 -19.81
C THR A 333 -20.24 -25.20 -18.89
N LEU A 334 -20.85 -26.23 -19.47
CA LEU A 334 -21.15 -27.50 -18.78
C LEU A 334 -20.21 -28.63 -19.25
N ASP A 335 -19.43 -28.37 -20.31
CA ASP A 335 -18.66 -29.39 -21.02
C ASP A 335 -17.17 -29.33 -20.66
N TYR A 336 -16.59 -30.48 -20.34
CA TYR A 336 -15.16 -30.62 -20.13
C TYR A 336 -14.35 -30.47 -21.42
N ALA A 337 -14.94 -30.60 -22.61
CA ALA A 337 -14.25 -30.39 -23.88
C ALA A 337 -13.60 -29.01 -24.00
N ASP A 338 -14.10 -28.02 -23.26
CA ASP A 338 -13.55 -26.66 -23.21
C ASP A 338 -12.27 -26.53 -22.37
N PHE A 339 -11.84 -27.62 -21.71
CA PHE A 339 -10.65 -27.68 -20.85
C PHE A 339 -9.41 -28.18 -21.60
N LYS A 340 -9.54 -28.60 -22.87
CA LYS A 340 -8.43 -29.22 -23.64
C LYS A 340 -7.16 -28.37 -23.73
N ASP A 341 -7.28 -27.05 -23.69
CA ASP A 341 -6.21 -26.07 -23.84
C ASP A 341 -5.95 -25.25 -22.56
N VAL A 342 -6.48 -25.64 -21.41
CA VAL A 342 -6.20 -24.96 -20.13
C VAL A 342 -4.84 -25.36 -19.58
N ASP A 343 -4.12 -24.39 -19.02
CA ASP A 343 -2.80 -24.61 -18.39
C ASP A 343 -2.91 -25.07 -16.93
N MET A 344 -4.03 -24.73 -16.27
CA MET A 344 -4.30 -25.08 -14.89
C MET A 344 -5.80 -25.26 -14.69
N VAL A 345 -6.19 -26.23 -13.86
CA VAL A 345 -7.56 -26.43 -13.40
C VAL A 345 -7.62 -26.33 -11.89
N ILE A 346 -8.58 -25.55 -11.38
CA ILE A 346 -8.84 -25.43 -9.94
C ILE A 346 -10.21 -26.02 -9.64
N GLU A 347 -10.22 -27.08 -8.86
CA GLU A 347 -11.41 -27.74 -8.38
C GLU A 347 -11.98 -27.01 -7.14
N ALA A 348 -13.25 -26.61 -7.20
CA ALA A 348 -13.99 -25.92 -6.14
C ALA A 348 -15.44 -26.46 -6.01
N VAL A 349 -15.60 -27.78 -6.19
CA VAL A 349 -16.83 -28.55 -5.97
C VAL A 349 -17.00 -28.87 -4.46
N PRO A 350 -18.17 -29.39 -4.04
CA PRO A 350 -18.43 -29.72 -2.63
C PRO A 350 -17.36 -30.59 -1.97
N GLU A 351 -17.22 -30.45 -0.65
CA GLU A 351 -16.20 -31.12 0.17
C GLU A 351 -16.52 -32.60 0.41
N ILE A 352 -16.58 -33.38 -0.67
CA ILE A 352 -16.91 -34.81 -0.67
C ILE A 352 -15.79 -35.54 -1.44
N MET A 353 -15.07 -36.44 -0.76
CA MET A 353 -13.89 -37.11 -1.31
C MET A 353 -14.17 -37.88 -2.60
N ASP A 354 -15.22 -38.71 -2.62
CA ASP A 354 -15.54 -39.54 -3.80
C ASP A 354 -15.88 -38.68 -5.01
N LEU A 355 -16.66 -37.61 -4.80
CA LEU A 355 -16.98 -36.64 -5.85
C LEU A 355 -15.72 -35.96 -6.40
N LYS A 356 -14.81 -35.50 -5.53
CA LYS A 356 -13.57 -34.86 -5.97
C LYS A 356 -12.67 -35.82 -6.75
N LYS A 357 -12.60 -37.09 -6.35
CA LYS A 357 -11.87 -38.12 -7.09
C LYS A 357 -12.46 -38.34 -8.49
N GLU A 358 -13.78 -38.46 -8.61
CA GLU A 358 -14.46 -38.56 -9.90
C GLU A 358 -14.16 -37.34 -10.79
N VAL A 359 -14.27 -36.14 -10.22
CA VAL A 359 -13.97 -34.89 -10.90
C VAL A 359 -12.50 -34.86 -11.36
N PHE A 360 -11.55 -35.28 -10.54
CA PHE A 360 -10.13 -35.33 -10.92
C PHE A 360 -9.86 -36.28 -12.09
N LEU A 361 -10.54 -37.43 -12.13
CA LEU A 361 -10.46 -38.35 -13.28
C LEU A 361 -11.04 -37.70 -14.55
N ASP A 362 -12.12 -36.95 -14.43
CA ASP A 362 -12.69 -36.21 -15.57
C ASP A 362 -11.75 -35.08 -16.04
N ILE A 363 -11.09 -34.37 -15.11
CA ILE A 363 -10.09 -33.35 -15.45
C ILE A 363 -8.96 -34.00 -16.25
N GLU A 364 -8.35 -35.06 -15.71
CA GLU A 364 -7.20 -35.74 -16.33
C GLU A 364 -7.51 -36.20 -17.77
N ARG A 365 -8.72 -36.69 -18.02
CA ARG A 365 -9.16 -37.14 -19.34
C ARG A 365 -9.37 -36.00 -20.35
N ASN A 366 -9.61 -34.79 -19.88
CA ASN A 366 -10.05 -33.67 -20.71
C ASN A 366 -9.07 -32.48 -20.74
N THR A 367 -7.95 -32.56 -20.02
CA THR A 367 -6.88 -31.56 -20.07
C THR A 367 -5.67 -32.08 -20.84
N LYS A 368 -4.80 -31.14 -21.24
CA LYS A 368 -3.48 -31.49 -21.78
C LYS A 368 -2.59 -32.15 -20.70
N PRO A 369 -1.62 -32.99 -21.07
CA PRO A 369 -0.80 -33.75 -20.11
C PRO A 369 0.03 -32.90 -19.14
N ASP A 370 0.36 -31.66 -19.51
CA ASP A 370 1.13 -30.70 -18.70
C ASP A 370 0.24 -29.73 -17.92
N ALA A 371 -1.09 -29.91 -17.94
CA ALA A 371 -1.99 -29.06 -17.16
C ALA A 371 -1.83 -29.31 -15.66
N LEU A 372 -1.73 -28.24 -14.88
CA LEU A 372 -1.69 -28.31 -13.43
C LEU A 372 -3.10 -28.58 -12.89
N ILE A 373 -3.26 -29.61 -12.06
CA ILE A 373 -4.54 -29.91 -11.40
C ILE A 373 -4.42 -29.53 -9.93
N CYS A 374 -5.31 -28.66 -9.48
CA CYS A 374 -5.33 -28.11 -8.13
C CYS A 374 -6.71 -28.27 -7.51
N THR A 375 -6.79 -28.35 -6.18
CA THR A 375 -8.04 -28.35 -5.42
C THR A 375 -8.05 -27.23 -4.38
N ASN A 376 -9.23 -26.64 -4.18
CA ASN A 376 -9.51 -25.66 -3.14
C ASN A 376 -10.04 -26.31 -1.84
N THR A 377 -9.85 -27.62 -1.66
CA THR A 377 -10.24 -28.31 -0.40
C THR A 377 -9.54 -27.69 0.81
N SER A 378 -10.22 -27.69 1.95
CA SER A 378 -9.68 -27.23 3.23
C SER A 378 -9.65 -28.33 4.30
N GLY A 379 -10.39 -29.43 4.09
CA GLY A 379 -10.53 -30.51 5.08
C GLY A 379 -10.16 -31.90 4.58
N LEU A 380 -9.86 -32.08 3.29
CA LEU A 380 -9.52 -33.38 2.73
C LEU A 380 -8.01 -33.51 2.49
N ASN A 381 -7.48 -34.71 2.67
CA ASN A 381 -6.08 -34.99 2.35
C ASN A 381 -5.86 -35.00 0.83
N ILE A 382 -4.76 -34.38 0.40
CA ILE A 382 -4.31 -34.35 -0.99
C ILE A 382 -3.56 -35.63 -1.37
N ASP A 383 -2.81 -36.19 -0.41
CA ASP A 383 -2.11 -37.48 -0.53
C ASP A 383 -3.06 -38.64 -0.20
#